data_AF-A0A1L9BGI7-F1
#
_entry.id   AF-A0A1L9BGI7-F1
#
_cell.length_a   1.000
_cell.length_b   1.000
_cell.length_c   1.000
_cell.angle_alpha   90.00
_cell.angle_beta   90.00
_cell.angle_gamma   90.00
#
_symmetry.space_group_name_H-M   'P 1'
#
loop_
_entity.id
_entity.type
_entity.pdbx_description
1 polymer ?
#
loop_
_entity_poly.entity_id
_entity_poly.type
_entity_poly.pdbx_seq_one_letter_code
_entity_poly.pdbx_strand_id
1 'polypeptide(L)'
;MKRFVLPCLWAWMSVLGGCGQPPVPDDEPICVEGRFFARPVAGGSCQRYQWSCDVPEDAVLCCGGLAFGGCPASLSCEDDPLDACESGQTSDCPGICQ
;
A
#
# COMPACT_ATOMS: atom_id res chain seq x y z
N MET A 1 1.87 -9.33 -38.59
CA MET A 1 2.73 -8.65 -39.58
C MET A 1 4.06 -8.36 -38.89
N LYS A 2 5.16 -8.91 -39.44
CA LYS A 2 6.48 -9.05 -38.81
C LYS A 2 7.13 -7.69 -38.53
N ARG A 3 7.51 -7.43 -37.27
CA ARG A 3 8.42 -6.34 -36.90
C ARG A 3 9.84 -6.88 -36.91
N PHE A 4 10.63 -6.38 -37.83
CA PHE A 4 12.01 -6.77 -38.09
C PHE A 4 12.89 -6.43 -36.88
N VAL A 5 13.59 -7.44 -36.36
CA VAL A 5 14.72 -7.26 -35.43
C VAL A 5 15.90 -6.78 -36.27
N LEU A 6 16.27 -5.51 -36.17
CA LEU A 6 17.53 -5.01 -36.74
C LEU A 6 18.69 -5.44 -35.84
N PRO A 7 19.67 -6.22 -36.33
CA PRO A 7 20.87 -6.51 -35.58
C PRO A 7 21.75 -5.26 -35.57
N CYS A 8 22.16 -4.83 -34.37
CA CYS A 8 23.17 -3.81 -34.16
C CYS A 8 24.50 -4.25 -34.81
N LEU A 9 24.71 -3.85 -36.05
CA LEU A 9 25.98 -3.90 -36.74
C LEU A 9 26.29 -2.47 -37.18
N TRP A 10 26.90 -1.70 -36.28
CA TRP A 10 28.23 -1.12 -36.52
C TRP A 10 28.61 -0.14 -35.41
N ALA A 11 29.81 -0.40 -34.89
CA ALA A 11 30.78 0.57 -34.44
C ALA A 11 30.37 1.45 -33.24
N TRP A 12 31.07 1.30 -32.13
CA TRP A 12 32.35 1.95 -31.89
C TRP A 12 33.03 1.26 -30.72
N MET A 13 34.33 1.03 -30.83
CA MET A 13 35.17 0.63 -29.70
C MET A 13 35.03 1.69 -28.60
N SER A 14 34.47 1.28 -27.47
CA SER A 14 34.79 1.82 -26.16
C SER A 14 34.81 0.65 -25.20
N VAL A 15 35.96 -0.04 -25.21
CA VAL A 15 36.33 -0.99 -24.16
C VAL A 15 36.67 -0.16 -22.95
N LEU A 16 35.69 -0.02 -22.04
CA LEU A 16 35.86 0.02 -20.59
C LEU A 16 34.48 -0.09 -19.95
N GLY A 17 34.06 -1.34 -19.78
CA GLY A 17 33.32 -1.81 -18.61
C GLY A 17 31.84 -1.40 -18.48
N GLY A 18 30.96 -2.35 -18.80
CA GLY A 18 29.64 -2.43 -18.16
C GLY A 18 28.48 -2.40 -19.14
N CYS A 19 28.23 -3.53 -19.80
CA CYS A 19 26.92 -3.81 -20.38
C CYS A 19 25.88 -3.83 -19.26
N GLY A 20 24.81 -3.05 -19.45
CA GLY A 20 23.47 -3.34 -18.94
C GLY A 20 23.40 -3.71 -17.47
N GLN A 21 23.25 -2.70 -16.61
CA GLN A 21 22.40 -2.93 -15.47
C GLN A 21 21.02 -3.27 -16.05
N PRO A 22 20.43 -4.45 -15.80
CA PRO A 22 19.01 -4.62 -16.06
C PRO A 22 18.31 -3.46 -15.34
N PRO A 23 17.25 -2.86 -15.92
CA PRO A 23 16.42 -1.96 -15.12
C PRO A 23 16.09 -2.74 -13.85
N VAL A 24 16.45 -2.16 -12.71
CA VAL A 24 15.99 -2.64 -11.41
C VAL A 24 14.49 -2.82 -11.61
N PRO A 25 13.92 -4.03 -11.43
CA PRO A 25 12.48 -4.13 -11.45
C PRO A 25 12.03 -3.15 -10.37
N ASP A 26 11.36 -2.07 -10.77
CA ASP A 26 10.44 -1.39 -9.88
C ASP A 26 9.62 -2.54 -9.29
N ASP A 27 9.81 -2.83 -8.00
CA ASP A 27 8.93 -3.71 -7.25
C ASP A 27 7.57 -3.01 -7.27
N GLU A 28 6.83 -3.14 -8.38
CA GLU A 28 5.49 -2.59 -8.52
C GLU A 28 4.70 -3.11 -7.32
N PRO A 29 4.15 -2.22 -6.47
CA PRO A 29 3.43 -2.66 -5.29
C PRO A 29 2.26 -3.53 -5.76
N ILE A 30 2.25 -4.80 -5.33
CA ILE A 30 1.19 -5.72 -5.68
C ILE A 30 -0.09 -5.24 -5.00
N CYS A 31 -0.98 -4.60 -5.77
CA CYS A 31 -2.27 -4.17 -5.30
C CYS A 31 -3.19 -5.37 -5.10
N VAL A 32 -3.64 -5.57 -3.87
CA VAL A 32 -4.60 -6.61 -3.51
C VAL A 32 -5.97 -5.97 -3.40
N GLU A 33 -6.97 -6.54 -4.08
CA GLU A 33 -8.36 -6.16 -3.88
C GLU A 33 -8.85 -6.67 -2.52
N GLY A 34 -9.54 -5.82 -1.77
CA GLY A 34 -10.02 -6.17 -0.45
C GLY A 34 -10.93 -5.11 0.16
N ARG A 35 -11.13 -5.21 1.47
CA ARG A 35 -11.87 -4.23 2.23
C ARG A 35 -10.96 -3.71 3.32
N PHE A 36 -10.18 -2.70 2.98
CA PHE A 36 -9.23 -2.08 3.89
C PHE A 36 -9.90 -0.89 4.54
N PHE A 37 -9.72 -0.73 5.84
CA PHE A 37 -10.14 0.47 6.55
C PHE A 37 -8.89 1.12 7.11
N ALA A 38 -8.69 2.39 6.83
CA ALA A 38 -7.50 3.10 7.29
C ALA A 38 -7.81 4.57 7.54
N ARG A 39 -6.95 5.22 8.33
CA ARG A 39 -6.95 6.66 8.52
C ARG A 39 -5.54 7.21 8.61
N PRO A 40 -5.31 8.50 8.36
CA PRO A 40 -4.00 9.12 8.55
C PRO A 40 -3.52 9.00 10.01
N VAL A 41 -2.20 8.85 10.21
CA VAL A 41 -1.57 8.89 11.55
C VAL A 41 -1.80 10.24 12.25
N ALA A 42 -2.00 11.32 11.49
CA ALA A 42 -2.32 12.65 12.02
C ALA A 42 -3.73 12.74 12.63
N GLY A 43 -4.56 11.70 12.50
CA GLY A 43 -5.93 11.64 12.99
C GLY A 43 -6.97 11.85 11.88
N GLY A 44 -8.23 11.65 12.26
CA GLY A 44 -9.38 11.68 11.34
C GLY A 44 -10.13 10.34 11.31
N SER A 45 -11.25 10.29 10.59
CA SER A 45 -12.12 9.11 10.60
C SER A 45 -11.64 8.02 9.65
N CYS A 46 -11.80 6.75 10.07
CA CYS A 46 -11.52 5.59 9.23
C CYS A 46 -12.31 5.62 7.92
N GLN A 47 -11.58 5.61 6.80
CA GLN A 47 -12.14 5.52 5.46
C GLN A 47 -12.01 4.09 4.94
N ARG A 48 -12.91 3.70 4.04
CA ARG A 48 -12.85 2.41 3.35
C ARG A 48 -12.08 2.57 2.03
N TYR A 49 -11.18 1.64 1.79
CA TYR A 49 -10.43 1.49 0.55
C TYR A 49 -10.71 0.11 -0.07
N GLN A 50 -10.89 0.08 -1.39
CA GLN A 50 -11.11 -1.16 -2.13
C GLN A 50 -9.79 -1.87 -2.48
N TRP A 51 -8.73 -1.11 -2.69
CA TRP A 51 -7.41 -1.65 -3.06
C TRP A 51 -6.37 -1.28 -2.00
N SER A 52 -5.43 -2.18 -1.74
CA SER A 52 -4.34 -1.94 -0.78
C SER A 52 -3.46 -0.75 -1.16
N CYS A 53 -3.39 -0.42 -2.45
CA CYS A 53 -2.61 0.69 -2.99
C CYS A 53 -3.27 2.07 -2.84
N ASP A 54 -4.58 2.11 -2.58
CA ASP A 54 -5.29 3.36 -2.34
C ASP A 54 -5.11 3.83 -0.88
N VAL A 55 -4.61 2.95 -0.01
CA VAL A 55 -4.32 3.25 1.39
C VAL A 55 -3.07 4.15 1.42
N PRO A 56 -3.13 5.35 2.03
CA PRO A 56 -1.98 6.21 2.18
C PRO A 56 -0.85 5.51 2.95
N GLU A 57 0.40 5.75 2.57
CA GLU A 57 1.57 5.14 3.24
C GLU A 57 1.72 5.60 4.71
N ASP A 58 1.18 6.78 5.04
CA ASP A 58 1.12 7.36 6.38
C ASP A 58 -0.19 7.02 7.12
N ALA A 59 -0.93 6.01 6.66
CA ALA A 59 -2.17 5.58 7.30
C ALA A 59 -1.96 4.38 8.25
N VAL A 60 -2.77 4.34 9.31
CA VAL A 60 -2.93 3.18 10.18
C VAL A 60 -4.19 2.41 9.80
N LEU A 61 -4.11 1.09 9.82
CA LEU A 61 -5.25 0.23 9.56
C LEU A 61 -6.20 0.26 10.75
N CYS A 62 -7.47 0.51 10.48
CA CYS A 62 -8.53 0.45 11.48
C CYS A 62 -9.05 -0.98 11.64
N CYS A 63 -9.47 -1.30 12.86
CA CYS A 63 -9.98 -2.61 13.24
C CYS A 63 -11.08 -2.48 14.30
N GLY A 64 -11.74 -3.60 14.60
CA GLY A 64 -12.72 -3.66 15.67
C GLY A 64 -14.13 -3.30 15.20
N GLY A 65 -15.10 -3.65 16.05
CA GLY A 65 -16.52 -3.59 15.72
C GLY A 65 -16.94 -4.51 14.56
N LEU A 66 -18.24 -4.50 14.25
CA LEU A 66 -18.81 -5.27 13.13
C LEU A 66 -18.48 -4.65 11.75
N ALA A 67 -18.00 -3.40 11.73
CA ALA A 67 -17.85 -2.61 10.50
C ALA A 67 -16.43 -2.63 9.91
N PHE A 68 -15.37 -2.72 10.74
CA PHE A 68 -13.98 -2.50 10.31
C PHE A 68 -13.14 -3.77 10.21
N GLY A 69 -13.66 -4.92 10.66
CA GLY A 69 -12.99 -6.21 10.50
C GLY A 69 -11.86 -6.45 11.50
N GLY A 70 -10.97 -7.39 11.16
CA GLY A 70 -9.85 -7.80 12.01
C GLY A 70 -8.50 -7.37 11.44
N CYS A 71 -7.50 -7.39 12.31
CA CYS A 71 -6.12 -7.09 11.92
C CYS A 71 -5.46 -8.24 11.15
N PRO A 72 -4.42 -7.94 10.34
CA PRO A 72 -3.54 -8.95 9.77
C PRO A 72 -2.99 -9.87 10.85
N ALA A 73 -2.63 -11.11 10.50
CA ALA A 73 -2.23 -12.15 11.46
C ALA A 73 -1.02 -11.81 12.35
N SER A 74 -0.29 -10.74 12.05
CA SER A 74 0.86 -10.25 12.82
C SER A 74 0.56 -9.05 13.71
N LEU A 75 -0.65 -8.50 13.69
CA LEU A 75 -1.03 -7.30 14.43
C LEU A 75 -2.24 -7.58 15.32
N SER A 76 -2.29 -6.92 16.47
CA SER A 76 -3.44 -6.91 17.36
C SER A 76 -4.29 -5.67 17.12
N CYS A 77 -5.60 -5.82 17.35
CA CYS A 77 -6.47 -4.66 17.38
C CYS A 77 -6.35 -3.99 18.75
N GLU A 78 -5.74 -2.81 18.78
CA GLU A 78 -5.62 -1.99 19.97
C GLU A 78 -6.55 -0.79 19.92
N ASP A 79 -6.93 -0.30 21.09
CA ASP A 79 -7.75 0.90 21.18
C ASP A 79 -7.01 2.11 20.61
N ASP A 80 -7.76 2.96 19.94
CA ASP A 80 -7.19 4.02 19.14
C ASP A 80 -6.85 5.24 20.01
N PRO A 81 -5.57 5.61 20.18
CA PRO A 81 -5.17 6.67 21.10
C PRO A 81 -5.65 8.08 20.69
N LEU A 82 -6.14 8.24 19.46
CA LEU A 82 -6.69 9.51 18.98
C LEU A 82 -8.21 9.58 19.08
N ASP A 83 -8.89 8.50 19.49
CA ASP A 83 -10.35 8.41 19.59
C ASP A 83 -11.05 8.97 18.34
N ALA A 84 -10.52 8.71 17.14
CA ALA A 84 -10.93 9.48 15.96
C ALA A 84 -12.29 9.07 15.35
N CYS A 85 -13.19 8.50 16.16
CA CYS A 85 -14.57 8.35 15.76
C CYS A 85 -15.31 9.70 15.82
N GLU A 86 -16.28 9.89 14.93
CA GLU A 86 -17.13 11.08 15.00
C GLU A 86 -17.89 11.12 16.33
N SER A 87 -17.80 12.26 17.00
CA SER A 87 -18.57 12.58 18.20
C SER A 87 -20.06 12.46 17.91
N GLY A 88 -20.74 11.50 18.55
CA GLY A 88 -22.18 11.26 18.39
C GLY A 88 -22.55 9.80 18.16
N GLN A 89 -21.58 8.92 17.88
CA GLN A 89 -21.82 7.48 17.84
C GLN A 89 -21.57 6.86 19.21
N THR A 90 -22.56 6.16 19.75
CA THR A 90 -22.51 5.53 21.09
C THR A 90 -21.71 4.22 21.11
N SER A 91 -20.83 4.03 20.13
CA SER A 91 -20.01 2.82 19.95
C SER A 91 -18.59 3.18 20.34
N ASP A 92 -17.88 2.27 21.01
CA ASP A 92 -16.44 2.40 21.18
C ASP A 92 -15.81 2.72 19.81
N CYS A 93 -14.93 3.73 19.76
CA CYS A 93 -14.25 4.10 18.52
C CYS A 93 -13.57 2.85 17.92
N PRO A 94 -13.46 2.74 16.58
CA PRO A 94 -12.69 1.67 15.99
C PRO A 94 -11.24 1.74 16.49
N GLY A 95 -10.67 0.59 16.80
CA GLY A 95 -9.27 0.45 17.15
C GLY A 95 -8.37 0.56 15.92
N ILE A 96 -7.07 0.45 16.15
CA ILE A 96 -6.04 0.38 15.12
C ILE A 96 -5.22 -0.89 15.23
N CYS A 97 -4.69 -1.37 14.11
CA CYS A 97 -3.81 -2.53 14.08
C CYS A 97 -2.37 -2.13 14.41
N GLN A 98 -1.82 -2.69 15.49
CA GLN A 98 -0.42 -2.51 15.92
C GLN A 98 0.21 -3.83 16.36
#